data_AF-A0A7Y1VTX9-F1
#
_entry.id   AF-A0A7Y1VTX9-F1
#
_cell.length_a   1.000
_cell.length_b   1.000
_cell.length_c   1.000
_cell.angle_alpha   90.00
_cell.angle_beta   90.00
_cell.angle_gamma   90.00
#
_symmetry.space_group_name_H-M   'P 1'
#
loop_
_entity.id
_entity.type
_entity.pdbx_description
1 polymer ?
#
loop_
_entity_poly.entity_id
_entity_poly.type
_entity_poly.pdbx_seq_one_letter_code
_entity_poly.pdbx_strand_id
1 'polypeptide(L)'
;MKWKFKHFALLTVLLVLACAKDSPDPLAPSDASQHDQTDLSNFETTHKRGAVVQHAQLGPFMPAGPFGGPTNLLVPGTFFAPTKGSNVHLLRGKNFIQFQMHTTGLPAGAYTVWYIIFNNTDICTTPNPAGGFCGEPDLFGDETAVVWATGGIVQSNGVGNFGDRIRVGEERSETIILGSDIDFPLTNPAGAEVHLIVKYHGAASSDPDVLYGQTHTLLGNCGENDGANSFDGGPGFGIQCFDPQLAVFPPPN
;
A
#
# COMPACT_ATOMS: atom_id res chain seq x y z
N MET A 1 22.15 38.77 -1.82
CA MET A 1 23.03 37.78 -2.49
C MET A 1 22.79 36.45 -1.78
N LYS A 2 22.14 35.46 -2.42
CA LYS A 2 22.77 34.31 -3.12
C LYS A 2 23.63 33.49 -2.15
N TRP A 3 23.53 32.17 -1.96
CA TRP A 3 22.75 31.08 -2.56
C TRP A 3 23.04 29.82 -1.70
N LYS A 4 22.07 28.90 -1.62
CA LYS A 4 22.20 27.43 -1.48
C LYS A 4 22.89 26.80 -0.25
N PHE A 5 22.07 26.15 0.57
CA PHE A 5 22.31 24.78 1.07
C PHE A 5 20.97 24.02 1.01
N LYS A 6 20.70 23.36 -0.13
CA LYS A 6 19.48 22.57 -0.39
C LYS A 6 19.83 21.13 -0.82
N HIS A 7 20.97 20.58 -0.41
CA HIS A 7 21.53 19.35 -1.02
C HIS A 7 21.98 18.27 -0.02
N PHE A 8 21.37 18.18 1.17
CA PHE A 8 21.72 17.11 2.13
C PHE A 8 20.55 16.27 2.65
N ALA A 9 19.32 16.52 2.18
CA ALA A 9 18.15 15.69 2.50
C ALA A 9 17.94 14.52 1.52
N LEU A 10 18.85 14.32 0.56
CA LEU A 10 18.67 13.42 -0.58
C LEU A 10 19.28 12.02 -0.38
N LEU A 11 19.66 11.59 0.83
CA LEU A 11 20.39 10.33 1.00
C LEU A 11 20.03 9.46 2.22
N THR A 12 18.97 9.77 2.97
CA THR A 12 18.68 9.08 4.25
C THR A 12 17.20 8.77 4.50
N VAL A 13 16.40 8.59 3.45
CA VAL A 13 15.22 7.68 3.56
C VAL A 13 15.66 6.22 3.36
N LEU A 14 16.95 6.01 3.03
CA LEU A 14 17.58 4.71 2.84
C LEU A 14 18.21 4.07 4.08
N LEU A 15 18.28 4.72 5.25
CA LEU A 15 18.89 4.11 6.43
C LEU A 15 18.27 4.57 7.75
N VAL A 16 17.62 3.62 8.44
CA VAL A 16 17.48 3.57 9.90
C VAL A 16 16.54 4.61 10.54
N LEU A 17 15.32 4.17 10.87
CA LEU A 17 14.85 4.31 12.25
C LEU A 17 14.38 2.94 12.76
N ALA A 18 15.38 2.20 13.24
CA ALA A 18 15.22 1.02 14.07
C ALA A 18 14.91 1.44 15.51
N CYS A 19 13.96 0.76 16.14
CA CYS A 19 14.01 0.28 17.53
C CYS A 19 12.78 -0.58 17.81
N ALA A 20 12.97 -1.90 17.75
CA ALA A 20 12.06 -2.87 18.36
C ALA A 20 12.41 -3.01 19.85
N LYS A 21 11.45 -2.75 20.75
CA LYS A 21 11.19 -3.47 22.01
C LYS A 21 10.23 -2.68 22.91
N ASP A 22 9.04 -3.25 23.12
CA ASP A 22 8.44 -3.54 24.44
C ASP A 22 6.98 -3.97 24.19
N SER A 23 6.78 -5.25 23.84
CA SER A 23 5.45 -5.85 23.76
C SER A 23 5.05 -6.38 25.14
N PRO A 24 3.89 -6.00 25.72
CA PRO A 24 3.29 -6.74 26.81
C PRO A 24 2.69 -8.07 26.31
N ASP A 25 2.69 -9.06 27.22
CA ASP A 25 2.25 -10.46 27.05
C ASP A 25 0.86 -10.67 26.39
N PRO A 26 0.63 -11.85 25.77
CA PRO A 26 -0.45 -12.08 24.83
C PRO A 26 -1.76 -12.44 25.53
N LEU A 27 -2.83 -11.75 25.17
CA LEU A 27 -4.20 -12.22 25.43
C LEU A 27 -4.86 -12.60 24.12
N ALA A 28 -5.02 -13.92 23.96
CA ALA A 28 -6.04 -14.66 23.21
C ALA A 28 -6.28 -14.33 21.71
N PRO A 29 -6.53 -15.37 20.87
CA PRO A 29 -6.79 -15.19 19.46
C PRO A 29 -8.23 -14.69 19.28
N SER A 30 -8.40 -13.45 18.84
CA SER A 30 -9.67 -12.98 18.30
C SER A 30 -9.48 -12.17 17.02
N ASP A 31 -10.09 -12.68 15.96
CA ASP A 31 -10.70 -11.89 14.88
C ASP A 31 -9.83 -11.27 13.77
N ALA A 32 -8.74 -11.92 13.36
CA ALA A 32 -8.07 -11.60 12.07
C ALA A 32 -8.89 -12.00 10.81
N SER A 33 -10.20 -12.26 10.92
CA SER A 33 -11.08 -12.64 9.81
C SER A 33 -12.39 -11.86 9.70
N GLN A 34 -12.58 -10.78 10.48
CA GLN A 34 -13.85 -10.02 10.47
C GLN A 34 -13.74 -8.56 10.01
N HIS A 35 -12.83 -8.24 9.09
CA HIS A 35 -13.06 -7.07 8.23
C HIS A 35 -14.03 -7.46 7.11
N ASP A 36 -15.31 -7.25 7.42
CA ASP A 36 -16.50 -7.18 6.56
C ASP A 36 -16.22 -7.41 5.06
N GLN A 37 -16.23 -8.68 4.65
CA GLN A 37 -16.39 -9.07 3.24
C GLN A 37 -17.80 -8.67 2.79
N THR A 38 -18.02 -7.38 2.59
CA THR A 38 -19.22 -6.89 1.94
C THR A 38 -19.18 -7.35 0.50
N ASP A 39 -20.06 -8.30 0.18
CA ASP A 39 -20.36 -8.79 -1.16
C ASP A 39 -20.35 -7.63 -2.17
N LEU A 40 -19.58 -7.80 -3.25
CA LEU A 40 -19.47 -6.85 -4.37
C LEU A 40 -20.85 -6.43 -4.90
N SER A 41 -21.85 -7.30 -4.82
CA SER A 41 -23.22 -6.97 -5.23
C SER A 41 -23.91 -5.95 -4.32
N ASN A 42 -23.50 -5.86 -3.05
CA ASN A 42 -24.02 -4.91 -2.05
C ASN A 42 -23.27 -3.57 -2.04
N PHE A 43 -22.07 -3.51 -2.65
CA PHE A 43 -21.29 -2.29 -2.79
C PHE A 43 -22.03 -1.23 -3.61
N GLU A 44 -22.65 -1.64 -4.72
CA GLU A 44 -23.41 -0.74 -5.60
C GLU A 44 -24.87 -0.54 -5.15
N THR A 45 -25.52 -1.54 -4.56
CA THR A 45 -26.97 -1.48 -4.27
C THR A 45 -27.34 -0.71 -3.00
N THR A 46 -26.40 -0.49 -2.07
CA THR A 46 -26.72 0.11 -0.76
C THR A 46 -26.53 1.64 -0.70
N HIS A 47 -25.91 2.28 -1.69
CA HIS A 47 -25.51 3.70 -1.61
C HIS A 47 -26.40 4.61 -2.46
N LYS A 48 -27.69 4.70 -2.11
CA LYS A 48 -28.70 5.46 -2.87
C LYS A 48 -28.70 6.99 -2.72
N ARG A 49 -27.75 7.63 -2.02
CA ARG A 49 -27.67 9.12 -1.98
C ARG A 49 -26.23 9.63 -1.84
N GLY A 50 -25.62 10.02 -2.97
CA GLY A 50 -24.49 10.96 -3.00
C GLY A 50 -23.08 10.38 -2.89
N ALA A 51 -22.91 9.05 -2.93
CA ALA A 51 -21.58 8.45 -3.04
C ALA A 51 -21.22 8.20 -4.50
N VAL A 52 -19.95 8.40 -4.85
CA VAL A 52 -19.42 8.20 -6.21
C VAL A 52 -18.63 6.90 -6.24
N VAL A 53 -18.97 5.99 -7.16
CA VAL A 53 -18.18 4.79 -7.45
C VAL A 53 -17.26 5.10 -8.63
N GLN A 54 -15.97 4.89 -8.43
CA GLN A 54 -14.96 4.96 -9.49
C GLN A 54 -14.35 3.59 -9.70
N HIS A 55 -13.99 3.30 -10.95
CA HIS A 55 -13.23 2.12 -11.34
C HIS A 55 -11.86 2.55 -11.84
N ALA A 56 -10.83 1.77 -11.51
CA ALA A 56 -9.50 1.96 -12.04
C ALA A 56 -8.97 0.66 -12.64
N GLN A 57 -8.00 0.78 -13.55
CA GLN A 57 -7.23 -0.37 -14.00
C GLN A 57 -6.16 -0.67 -12.96
N LEU A 58 -6.03 -1.95 -12.59
CA LEU A 58 -4.82 -2.43 -11.94
C LEU A 58 -3.75 -2.59 -13.02
N GLY A 59 -2.55 -2.07 -12.77
CA GLY A 59 -1.40 -2.23 -13.63
C GLY A 59 -0.24 -2.89 -12.90
N PRO A 60 0.71 -3.52 -13.63
CA PRO A 60 2.01 -3.86 -13.06
C PRO A 60 2.71 -2.57 -12.61
N PHE A 61 3.39 -2.61 -11.47
CA PHE A 61 4.07 -1.41 -10.94
C PHE A 61 5.58 -1.61 -10.85
N MET A 62 6.06 -2.42 -9.91
CA MET A 62 7.46 -2.77 -9.78
C MET A 62 7.69 -4.25 -10.09
N PRO A 63 8.78 -4.59 -10.79
CA PRO A 63 9.17 -5.98 -10.92
C PRO A 63 9.66 -6.53 -9.58
N ALA A 64 9.68 -7.86 -9.43
CA ALA A 64 10.51 -8.48 -8.42
C ALA A 64 11.94 -7.93 -8.51
N GLY A 65 12.54 -7.63 -7.37
CA GLY A 65 13.83 -6.96 -7.31
C GLY A 65 14.94 -7.68 -8.11
N PRO A 66 16.04 -6.97 -8.39
CA PRO A 66 17.06 -7.41 -9.36
C PRO A 66 17.90 -8.61 -8.88
N PHE A 67 17.71 -9.07 -7.65
CA PHE A 67 18.45 -10.19 -7.07
C PHE A 67 17.48 -11.19 -6.45
N GLY A 68 17.63 -12.47 -6.76
CA GLY A 68 16.86 -13.51 -6.08
C GLY A 68 17.33 -13.65 -4.65
N GLY A 69 16.40 -13.77 -3.70
CA GLY A 69 16.76 -14.13 -2.32
C GLY A 69 17.42 -15.52 -2.26
N PRO A 70 17.91 -15.98 -1.10
CA PRO A 70 18.53 -17.31 -0.96
C PRO A 70 17.61 -18.46 -1.39
N THR A 71 16.30 -18.25 -1.36
CA THR A 71 15.28 -19.20 -1.82
C THR A 71 14.95 -19.09 -3.31
N ASN A 72 15.43 -18.06 -4.02
CA ASN A 72 15.06 -17.73 -5.41
C ASN A 72 13.56 -17.86 -5.68
N LEU A 73 12.74 -17.43 -4.73
CA LEU A 73 11.30 -17.69 -4.71
C LEU A 73 10.61 -17.19 -5.99
N LEU A 74 11.04 -16.05 -6.53
CA LEU A 74 10.60 -15.58 -7.84
C LEU A 74 11.81 -15.20 -8.71
N VAL A 75 11.61 -15.20 -10.02
CA VAL A 75 12.64 -14.79 -10.98
C VAL A 75 12.88 -13.28 -10.88
N PRO A 76 14.14 -12.81 -10.72
CA PRO A 76 14.46 -11.38 -10.68
C PRO A 76 13.98 -10.62 -11.91
N GLY A 77 13.52 -9.39 -11.73
CA GLY A 77 13.01 -8.55 -12.82
C GLY A 77 11.62 -8.96 -13.35
N THR A 78 10.97 -9.96 -12.75
CA THR A 78 9.64 -10.41 -13.19
C THR A 78 8.57 -9.42 -12.79
N PHE A 79 7.78 -8.96 -13.77
CA PHE A 79 6.55 -8.22 -13.52
C PHE A 79 5.38 -9.17 -13.27
N PHE A 80 4.52 -8.82 -12.32
CA PHE A 80 3.33 -9.58 -11.95
C PHE A 80 2.08 -8.80 -12.37
N ALA A 81 1.89 -8.72 -13.69
CA ALA A 81 0.75 -8.00 -14.25
C ALA A 81 -0.58 -8.68 -13.87
N PRO A 82 -1.63 -7.89 -13.56
CA PRO A 82 -2.98 -8.42 -13.37
C PRO A 82 -3.46 -9.15 -14.64
N THR A 83 -4.16 -10.26 -14.46
CA THR A 83 -4.78 -11.01 -15.56
C THR A 83 -6.25 -10.62 -15.76
N LYS A 84 -6.87 -11.16 -16.82
CA LYS A 84 -8.28 -10.89 -17.12
C LYS A 84 -9.18 -11.32 -15.96
N GLY A 85 -9.96 -10.39 -15.44
CA GLY A 85 -10.87 -10.60 -14.31
C GLY A 85 -10.54 -9.73 -13.10
N SER A 86 -9.30 -9.22 -13.01
CA SER A 86 -8.94 -8.21 -12.01
C SER A 86 -9.81 -6.97 -12.13
N ASN A 87 -10.31 -6.48 -11.00
CA ASN A 87 -11.11 -5.29 -10.89
C ASN A 87 -10.85 -4.60 -9.55
N VAL A 88 -10.92 -3.28 -9.56
CA VAL A 88 -10.82 -2.48 -8.35
C VAL A 88 -11.71 -1.27 -8.48
N HIS A 89 -12.41 -0.95 -7.40
CA HIS A 89 -13.26 0.22 -7.34
C HIS A 89 -13.09 0.93 -6.01
N LEU A 90 -13.28 2.24 -6.08
CA LEU A 90 -13.24 3.15 -4.95
C LEU A 90 -14.60 3.83 -4.84
N LEU A 91 -15.23 3.69 -3.69
CA LEU A 91 -16.42 4.40 -3.29
C LEU A 91 -16.03 5.61 -2.45
N ARG A 92 -16.38 6.79 -2.94
CA ARG A 92 -16.20 8.06 -2.23
C ARG A 92 -17.53 8.48 -1.63
N GLY A 93 -17.60 8.46 -0.31
CA GLY A 93 -18.69 9.07 0.45
C GLY A 93 -18.33 10.48 0.89
N LYS A 94 -19.29 11.16 1.52
CA LYS A 94 -19.09 12.52 2.04
C LYS A 94 -17.89 12.61 3.01
N ASN A 95 -17.70 11.60 3.85
CA ASN A 95 -16.71 11.58 4.93
C ASN A 95 -15.85 10.30 4.92
N PHE A 96 -15.76 9.58 3.80
CA PHE A 96 -14.96 8.35 3.72
C PHE A 96 -14.57 8.02 2.30
N ILE A 97 -13.52 7.22 2.16
CA ILE A 97 -13.26 6.41 0.98
C ILE A 97 -13.27 4.94 1.37
N GLN A 98 -13.68 4.07 0.46
CA GLN A 98 -13.67 2.62 0.64
C GLN A 98 -13.32 1.97 -0.68
N PHE A 99 -12.38 1.04 -0.68
CA PHE A 99 -12.13 0.23 -1.87
C PHE A 99 -12.52 -1.23 -1.66
N GLN A 100 -12.78 -1.89 -2.77
CA GLN A 100 -12.64 -3.33 -2.84
C GLN A 100 -11.84 -3.66 -4.10
N MET A 101 -10.96 -4.64 -3.97
CA MET A 101 -10.00 -5.04 -4.97
C MET A 101 -10.07 -6.56 -5.10
N HIS A 102 -10.39 -7.01 -6.30
CA HIS A 102 -10.14 -8.37 -6.74
C HIS A 102 -8.98 -8.33 -7.73
N THR A 103 -7.84 -8.91 -7.39
CA THR A 103 -6.70 -8.96 -8.29
C THR A 103 -6.18 -10.38 -8.50
N THR A 104 -5.39 -10.54 -9.56
CA THR A 104 -4.91 -11.81 -10.09
C THR A 104 -3.46 -11.66 -10.56
N GLY A 105 -2.80 -12.75 -10.92
CA GLY A 105 -1.43 -12.73 -11.43
C GLY A 105 -0.37 -12.43 -10.36
N LEU A 106 -0.75 -12.45 -9.08
CA LEU A 106 0.16 -12.28 -7.96
C LEU A 106 0.89 -13.61 -7.66
N PRO A 107 2.14 -13.58 -7.20
CA PRO A 107 2.78 -14.75 -6.64
C PRO A 107 2.11 -15.19 -5.32
N ALA A 108 2.34 -16.44 -4.91
CA ALA A 108 1.87 -16.89 -3.61
C ALA A 108 2.70 -16.25 -2.49
N GLY A 109 2.06 -15.80 -1.42
CA GLY A 109 2.73 -15.24 -0.25
C GLY A 109 1.90 -14.22 0.51
N ALA A 110 2.56 -13.45 1.37
CA ALA A 110 1.93 -12.45 2.22
C ALA A 110 1.99 -11.05 1.60
N TYR A 111 0.91 -10.28 1.81
CA TYR A 111 0.69 -9.00 1.19
C TYR A 111 0.16 -7.96 2.17
N THR A 112 0.49 -6.70 1.89
CA THR A 112 -0.24 -5.54 2.38
C THR A 112 -0.74 -4.68 1.23
N VAL A 113 -1.82 -3.94 1.48
CA VAL A 113 -2.31 -2.87 0.61
C VAL A 113 -2.20 -1.56 1.36
N TRP A 114 -1.63 -0.55 0.71
CA TRP A 114 -1.45 0.78 1.26
C TRP A 114 -2.28 1.78 0.48
N TYR A 115 -2.90 2.71 1.20
CA TYR A 115 -3.33 3.96 0.58
C TYR A 115 -2.14 4.89 0.46
N ILE A 116 -2.07 5.54 -0.69
CA ILE A 116 -1.43 6.84 -0.82
C ILE A 116 -2.54 7.83 -1.14
N ILE A 117 -2.69 8.85 -0.31
CA ILE A 117 -3.78 9.82 -0.41
C ILE A 117 -3.15 11.19 -0.61
N PHE A 118 -3.42 11.80 -1.76
CA PHE A 118 -3.12 13.19 -2.01
C PHE A 118 -4.42 13.97 -1.82
N ASN A 119 -4.58 14.65 -0.67
CA ASN A 119 -5.84 15.34 -0.35
C ASN A 119 -6.07 16.60 -1.19
N ASN A 120 -5.03 17.12 -1.82
CA ASN A 120 -5.04 18.27 -2.70
C ASN A 120 -4.22 17.96 -3.95
N THR A 121 -4.88 17.85 -5.11
CA THR A 121 -4.20 17.53 -6.37
C THR A 121 -3.62 18.75 -7.08
N ASP A 122 -4.02 19.96 -6.69
CA ASP A 122 -3.57 21.20 -7.35
C ASP A 122 -2.10 21.53 -7.03
N ILE A 123 -1.58 20.97 -5.94
CA ILE A 123 -0.17 21.08 -5.54
C ILE A 123 0.73 20.07 -6.24
N CYS A 124 0.15 19.05 -6.90
CA CYS A 124 0.91 18.00 -7.55
C CYS A 124 1.59 18.53 -8.82
N THR A 125 2.85 18.14 -8.98
CA THR A 125 3.72 18.64 -10.04
C THR A 125 4.04 17.59 -11.09
N THR A 126 3.88 16.30 -10.73
CA THR A 126 4.30 15.19 -11.58
C THR A 126 3.14 14.20 -11.74
N PRO A 127 2.49 14.13 -12.91
CA PRO A 127 1.44 13.14 -13.16
C PRO A 127 1.95 11.70 -13.01
N ASN A 128 1.09 10.81 -12.50
CA ASN A 128 1.42 9.38 -12.43
C ASN A 128 1.22 8.72 -13.82
N PRO A 129 2.20 7.95 -14.32
CA PRO A 129 2.07 7.22 -15.59
C PRO A 129 0.89 6.23 -15.67
N ALA A 130 0.41 5.73 -14.53
CA ALA A 130 -0.79 4.88 -14.43
C ALA A 130 -2.11 5.68 -14.51
N GLY A 131 -2.04 7.00 -14.69
CA GLY A 131 -3.15 7.95 -14.60
C GLY A 131 -3.12 8.71 -13.27
N GLY A 132 -3.68 9.91 -13.23
CA GLY A 132 -3.67 10.78 -12.05
C GLY A 132 -2.79 12.02 -12.21
N PHE A 133 -2.97 12.97 -11.30
CA PHE A 133 -2.28 14.25 -11.22
C PHE A 133 -1.00 14.18 -10.38
N CYS A 134 -0.92 13.23 -9.44
CA CYS A 134 0.12 13.15 -8.42
C CYS A 134 0.97 11.89 -8.60
N GLY A 135 2.29 12.05 -8.56
CA GLY A 135 3.25 10.97 -8.81
C GLY A 135 4.19 10.77 -7.64
N GLU A 136 5.14 9.84 -7.79
CA GLU A 136 6.14 9.55 -6.74
C GLU A 136 6.85 10.81 -6.18
N PRO A 137 7.26 11.81 -7.00
CA PRO A 137 7.90 13.01 -6.47
C PRO A 137 7.01 13.84 -5.55
N ASP A 138 5.68 13.72 -5.67
CA ASP A 138 4.71 14.48 -4.89
C ASP A 138 4.43 13.83 -3.51
N LEU A 139 4.95 12.62 -3.24
CA LEU A 139 4.71 11.87 -1.98
C LEU A 139 5.13 12.61 -0.71
N PHE A 140 6.11 13.49 -0.83
CA PHE A 140 6.65 14.29 0.26
C PHE A 140 6.13 15.73 0.23
N GLY A 141 5.10 15.99 -0.57
CA GLY A 141 4.40 17.24 -0.61
C GLY A 141 3.47 17.42 0.59
N ASP A 142 2.92 18.62 0.70
CA ASP A 142 1.89 18.92 1.69
C ASP A 142 0.63 18.08 1.41
N GLU A 143 -0.23 17.92 2.42
CA GLU A 143 -1.52 17.24 2.30
C GLU A 143 -1.49 15.78 1.78
N THR A 144 -0.33 15.12 1.86
CA THR A 144 -0.15 13.73 1.41
C THR A 144 -0.05 12.76 2.59
N ALA A 145 -0.66 11.58 2.46
CA ALA A 145 -0.57 10.53 3.46
C ALA A 145 -0.27 9.16 2.86
N VAL A 146 0.54 8.36 3.56
CA VAL A 146 0.74 6.93 3.27
C VAL A 146 0.35 6.12 4.49
N VAL A 147 -0.67 5.28 4.37
CA VAL A 147 -1.30 4.60 5.50
C VAL A 147 -1.73 3.18 5.13
N TRP A 148 -1.58 2.26 6.08
CA TRP A 148 -1.97 0.87 5.89
C TRP A 148 -3.48 0.74 5.72
N ALA A 149 -3.89 -0.06 4.75
CA ALA A 149 -5.30 -0.33 4.49
C ALA A 149 -5.72 -1.72 4.97
N THR A 150 -5.05 -2.75 4.46
CA THR A 150 -5.37 -4.16 4.75
C THR A 150 -4.19 -5.05 4.38
N GLY A 151 -4.28 -6.34 4.68
CA GLY A 151 -3.31 -7.34 4.26
C GLY A 151 -3.92 -8.73 4.14
N GLY A 152 -3.16 -9.67 3.63
CA GLY A 152 -3.64 -11.05 3.46
C GLY A 152 -2.64 -11.97 2.80
N ILE A 153 -3.05 -13.24 2.66
CA ILE A 153 -2.25 -14.28 2.01
C ILE A 153 -2.87 -14.60 0.65
N VAL A 154 -2.05 -14.54 -0.39
CA VAL A 154 -2.39 -15.03 -1.74
C VAL A 154 -1.87 -16.44 -1.88
N GLN A 155 -2.74 -17.34 -2.34
CA GLN A 155 -2.41 -18.75 -2.58
C GLN A 155 -1.83 -18.94 -3.99
N SER A 156 -1.48 -20.18 -4.33
CA SER A 156 -0.90 -20.54 -5.64
C SER A 156 -1.78 -20.25 -6.87
N ASN A 157 -3.07 -19.98 -6.66
CA ASN A 157 -3.96 -19.51 -7.73
C ASN A 157 -3.67 -18.05 -8.15
N GLY A 158 -2.84 -17.33 -7.39
CA GLY A 158 -2.42 -15.96 -7.67
C GLY A 158 -3.53 -14.92 -7.55
N VAL A 159 -4.60 -15.24 -6.81
CA VAL A 159 -5.77 -14.36 -6.62
C VAL A 159 -5.71 -13.71 -5.24
N GLY A 160 -5.82 -12.38 -5.18
CA GLY A 160 -5.94 -11.60 -3.96
C GLY A 160 -7.28 -10.85 -3.91
N ASN A 161 -7.90 -10.84 -2.73
CA ASN A 161 -9.09 -10.04 -2.46
C ASN A 161 -8.81 -9.14 -1.27
N PHE A 162 -8.88 -7.83 -1.48
CA PHE A 162 -8.53 -6.82 -0.48
C PHE A 162 -9.63 -5.78 -0.41
N GLY A 163 -9.86 -5.23 0.78
CA GLY A 163 -10.80 -4.14 0.96
C GLY A 163 -10.56 -3.46 2.29
N ASP A 164 -10.82 -2.17 2.31
CA ASP A 164 -10.79 -1.36 3.53
C ASP A 164 -11.64 -0.11 3.33
N ARG A 165 -11.98 0.56 4.44
CA ARG A 165 -12.61 1.87 4.48
C ARG A 165 -11.85 2.75 5.47
N ILE A 166 -11.51 3.97 5.05
CA ILE A 166 -10.98 5.01 5.92
C ILE A 166 -11.89 6.24 5.91
N ARG A 167 -12.14 6.80 7.11
CA ARG A 167 -12.99 7.98 7.31
C ARG A 167 -12.13 9.24 7.43
N VAL A 168 -12.78 10.38 7.18
CA VAL A 168 -12.18 11.69 7.47
C VAL A 168 -11.92 11.80 8.97
N GLY A 169 -10.72 12.23 9.35
CA GLY A 169 -10.32 12.40 10.74
C GLY A 169 -9.99 11.11 11.48
N GLU A 170 -9.87 9.98 10.77
CA GLU A 170 -9.54 8.70 11.36
C GLU A 170 -8.02 8.56 11.52
N GLU A 171 -7.56 8.29 12.75
CA GLU A 171 -6.17 7.92 13.01
C GLU A 171 -5.95 6.43 12.74
N ARG A 172 -4.78 6.10 12.21
CA ARG A 172 -4.34 4.72 11.99
C ARG A 172 -2.95 4.54 12.59
N SER A 173 -2.78 3.46 13.37
CA SER A 173 -1.53 3.11 14.03
C SER A 173 -0.37 2.93 13.04
N GLU A 174 -0.68 2.48 11.82
CA GLU A 174 0.28 2.20 10.76
C GLU A 174 0.24 3.30 9.68
N THR A 175 0.54 4.53 10.11
CA THR A 175 0.72 5.70 9.23
C THR A 175 2.20 6.00 9.09
N ILE A 176 2.71 6.07 7.86
CA ILE A 176 4.15 6.23 7.59
C ILE A 176 4.49 7.68 7.27
N ILE A 177 3.64 8.33 6.47
CA ILE A 177 3.85 9.70 6.00
C ILE A 177 2.57 10.48 6.28
N LEU A 178 2.75 11.66 6.87
CA LEU A 178 1.80 12.76 6.89
C LEU A 178 2.55 14.00 6.42
N GLY A 179 2.07 14.63 5.35
CA GLY A 179 2.58 15.91 4.87
C GLY A 179 2.40 17.02 5.93
N SER A 180 3.15 18.11 5.79
CA SER A 180 3.26 19.17 6.81
C SER A 180 1.93 19.75 7.29
N ASP A 181 0.91 19.75 6.42
CA ASP A 181 -0.33 20.51 6.58
C ASP A 181 -1.57 19.64 6.86
N ILE A 182 -1.39 18.36 7.24
CA ILE A 182 -2.51 17.49 7.62
C ILE A 182 -2.28 16.76 8.95
N ASP A 183 -3.34 16.69 9.75
CA ASP A 183 -3.36 15.94 11.01
C ASP A 183 -3.83 14.49 10.82
N PHE A 184 -4.55 14.21 9.73
CA PHE A 184 -5.18 12.90 9.47
C PHE A 184 -4.96 12.47 8.02
N PRO A 185 -4.85 11.16 7.74
CA PRO A 185 -4.55 10.66 6.39
C PRO A 185 -5.57 11.10 5.32
N LEU A 186 -6.85 11.16 5.69
CA LEU A 186 -7.93 11.59 4.81
C LEU A 186 -8.62 12.84 5.36
N THR A 187 -8.61 13.91 4.58
CA THR A 187 -9.29 15.17 4.89
C THR A 187 -10.30 15.55 3.81
N ASN A 188 -10.08 15.14 2.55
CA ASN A 188 -10.90 15.54 1.40
C ASN A 188 -11.30 14.34 0.50
N PRO A 189 -12.31 13.52 0.88
CA PRO A 189 -12.68 12.33 0.11
C PRO A 189 -13.09 12.62 -1.33
N ALA A 190 -13.73 13.76 -1.59
CA ALA A 190 -14.25 14.12 -2.90
C ALA A 190 -13.15 14.66 -3.83
N GLY A 191 -12.18 15.40 -3.30
CA GLY A 191 -11.10 16.00 -4.10
C GLY A 191 -9.76 15.25 -4.02
N ALA A 192 -9.66 14.18 -3.24
CA ALA A 192 -8.40 13.45 -3.10
C ALA A 192 -8.10 12.54 -4.30
N GLU A 193 -6.85 12.50 -4.74
CA GLU A 193 -6.33 11.39 -5.52
C GLU A 193 -5.90 10.26 -4.59
N VAL A 194 -6.27 9.02 -4.94
CA VAL A 194 -5.99 7.84 -4.12
C VAL A 194 -5.26 6.81 -4.96
N HIS A 195 -4.08 6.40 -4.51
CA HIS A 195 -3.38 5.25 -5.07
C HIS A 195 -3.50 4.07 -4.11
N LEU A 196 -3.69 2.88 -4.68
CA LEU A 196 -3.66 1.62 -3.94
C LEU A 196 -2.43 0.84 -4.40
N ILE A 197 -1.48 0.64 -3.51
CA ILE A 197 -0.29 -0.16 -3.76
C ILE A 197 -0.45 -1.53 -3.11
N VAL A 198 -0.31 -2.58 -3.91
CA VAL A 198 -0.19 -3.96 -3.42
C VAL A 198 1.29 -4.24 -3.19
N LYS A 199 1.68 -4.50 -1.94
CA LYS A 199 3.06 -4.79 -1.53
C LYS A 199 3.21 -6.27 -1.18
N TYR A 200 4.26 -6.90 -1.67
CA TYR A 200 4.60 -8.30 -1.42
C TYR A 200 5.72 -8.44 -0.39
N HIS A 201 5.50 -9.31 0.61
CA HIS A 201 6.42 -9.53 1.74
C HIS A 201 7.08 -10.90 1.76
N GLY A 202 7.02 -11.64 0.65
CA GLY A 202 7.60 -12.99 0.59
C GLY A 202 6.59 -14.09 0.85
N ALA A 203 7.11 -15.30 1.05
CA ALA A 203 6.28 -16.43 1.44
C ALA A 203 5.64 -16.15 2.80
N ALA A 204 4.38 -16.55 2.97
CA ALA A 204 3.71 -16.39 4.25
C ALA A 204 4.43 -17.23 5.32
N SER A 205 4.89 -16.59 6.40
CA SER A 205 5.57 -17.28 7.49
C SER A 205 4.61 -18.18 8.26
N SER A 206 5.13 -19.30 8.76
CA SER A 206 4.43 -20.14 9.73
C SER A 206 4.49 -19.60 11.16
N ASP A 207 5.39 -18.66 11.42
CA ASP A 207 5.46 -17.94 12.69
C ASP A 207 4.39 -16.82 12.70
N PRO A 208 3.46 -16.82 13.67
CA PRO A 208 2.34 -15.88 13.69
C PRO A 208 2.78 -14.42 13.87
N ASP A 209 3.86 -14.14 14.60
CA ASP A 209 4.33 -12.77 14.83
C ASP A 209 5.01 -12.23 13.57
N VAL A 210 5.76 -13.09 12.87
CA VAL A 210 6.34 -12.75 11.57
C VAL A 210 5.24 -12.53 10.53
N LEU A 211 4.24 -13.40 10.48
CA LEU A 211 3.11 -13.28 9.57
C LEU A 211 2.28 -12.01 9.84
N TYR A 212 2.08 -11.66 11.12
CA TYR A 212 1.44 -10.41 11.50
C TYR A 212 2.22 -9.24 10.93
N GLY A 213 3.54 -9.22 11.12
CA GLY A 213 4.44 -8.25 10.48
C GLY A 213 4.20 -8.16 8.98
N GLN A 214 4.26 -9.29 8.27
CA GLN A 214 4.08 -9.40 6.81
C GLN A 214 2.72 -8.91 6.29
N THR A 215 1.69 -8.85 7.15
CA THR A 215 0.32 -8.51 6.74
C THR A 215 -0.19 -7.20 7.33
N HIS A 216 0.57 -6.55 8.22
CA HIS A 216 0.15 -5.31 8.90
C HIS A 216 1.17 -4.18 8.82
N THR A 217 2.43 -4.45 8.45
CA THR A 217 3.49 -3.42 8.49
C THR A 217 4.09 -3.14 7.11
N LEU A 218 4.71 -1.98 6.95
CA LEU A 218 5.26 -1.55 5.65
C LEU A 218 6.43 -2.41 5.21
N LEU A 219 7.28 -2.78 6.15
CA LEU A 219 8.47 -3.57 5.88
C LEU A 219 8.22 -5.05 6.11
N GLY A 220 7.11 -5.50 6.69
CA GLY A 220 6.74 -6.91 6.78
C GLY A 220 7.83 -7.90 7.14
N ASN A 221 8.79 -7.49 7.97
CA ASN A 221 10.02 -8.23 8.25
C ASN A 221 10.78 -8.66 6.98
N CYS A 222 10.92 -7.81 5.96
CA CYS A 222 11.75 -8.08 4.79
C CYS A 222 13.20 -8.46 5.20
N GLY A 223 13.61 -8.30 6.46
CA GLY A 223 14.98 -8.38 6.98
C GLY A 223 15.68 -9.74 7.09
N GLU A 224 15.04 -10.91 7.23
CA GLU A 224 15.80 -12.13 7.56
C GLU A 224 15.14 -13.40 6.99
N ASN A 225 15.87 -14.12 6.13
CA ASN A 225 15.69 -15.54 5.74
C ASN A 225 14.36 -16.03 5.10
N ASP A 226 13.25 -15.27 5.10
CA ASP A 226 11.92 -15.77 4.68
C ASP A 226 11.16 -14.97 3.58
N GLY A 227 11.75 -13.90 2.99
CA GLY A 227 11.32 -13.26 1.70
C GLY A 227 11.14 -11.71 1.77
N ALA A 228 11.32 -10.89 0.72
CA ALA A 228 11.20 -11.06 -0.74
C ALA A 228 12.46 -10.66 -1.57
N ASN A 229 12.40 -10.87 -2.90
CA ASN A 229 13.44 -10.85 -3.94
C ASN A 229 14.32 -9.58 -4.10
N SER A 230 15.06 -9.19 -3.08
CA SER A 230 16.35 -8.55 -3.32
C SER A 230 17.36 -8.96 -2.27
N PHE A 231 18.61 -9.02 -2.71
CA PHE A 231 19.79 -9.26 -1.92
C PHE A 231 19.87 -8.30 -0.73
N ASP A 232 20.18 -8.85 0.45
CA ASP A 232 20.68 -8.06 1.57
C ASP A 232 22.10 -7.57 1.22
N GLY A 233 22.21 -6.29 0.86
CA GLY A 233 23.49 -5.63 0.57
C GLY A 233 24.39 -5.43 1.78
N GLY A 234 23.98 -5.90 2.96
CA GLY A 234 24.63 -5.62 4.23
C GLY A 234 24.24 -4.25 4.79
N PRO A 235 25.00 -3.74 5.80
CA PRO A 235 24.67 -2.52 6.52
C PRO A 235 24.51 -1.34 5.56
N GLY A 236 23.26 -0.92 5.37
CA GLY A 236 22.91 0.28 4.59
C GLY A 236 22.21 0.07 3.26
N PHE A 237 21.89 -1.16 2.86
CA PHE A 237 21.14 -1.39 1.61
C PHE A 237 19.81 -2.12 1.76
N GLY A 238 19.59 -2.88 2.85
CA GLY A 238 18.28 -3.43 3.25
C GLY A 238 17.63 -4.39 2.24
N ILE A 239 16.86 -5.35 2.73
CA ILE A 239 16.10 -6.26 1.85
C ILE A 239 14.82 -5.57 1.37
N GLN A 240 14.50 -5.73 0.09
CA GLN A 240 13.42 -5.02 -0.58
C GLN A 240 12.22 -5.96 -0.81
N CYS A 241 11.16 -5.72 -0.05
CA CYS A 241 9.82 -6.01 -0.51
C CYS A 241 9.53 -5.21 -1.79
N PHE A 242 8.61 -5.68 -2.63
CA PHE A 242 8.31 -5.00 -3.89
C PHE A 242 6.81 -4.83 -4.08
N ASP A 243 6.45 -3.92 -4.97
CA ASP A 243 5.07 -3.51 -5.20
C ASP A 243 4.60 -4.02 -6.56
N PRO A 244 4.11 -5.26 -6.67
CA PRO A 244 3.77 -5.87 -7.95
C PRO A 244 2.71 -5.09 -8.74
N GLN A 245 1.76 -4.47 -8.05
CA GLN A 245 0.59 -3.87 -8.69
C GLN A 245 0.16 -2.56 -8.04
N LEU A 246 -0.39 -1.67 -8.86
CA LEU A 246 -0.86 -0.34 -8.51
C LEU A 246 -2.23 -0.09 -9.15
N ALA A 247 -3.10 0.64 -8.46
CA ALA A 247 -4.26 1.29 -9.04
C ALA A 247 -4.30 2.76 -8.64
N VAL A 248 -4.68 3.65 -9.55
CA VAL A 248 -4.81 5.09 -9.30
C VAL A 248 -6.23 5.56 -9.55
N PHE A 249 -6.78 6.28 -8.58
CA PHE A 249 -8.09 6.90 -8.59
C PHE A 249 -7.95 8.43 -8.52
N PRO A 250 -7.95 9.13 -9.66
CA PRO A 250 -8.01 10.59 -9.64
C PRO A 250 -9.32 11.08 -9.01
N PRO A 251 -9.40 12.35 -8.58
CA PRO A 251 -10.65 12.95 -8.15
C PRO A 251 -11.73 12.81 -9.24
N PRO A 252 -12.99 12.53 -8.88
CA PRO A 252 -14.11 12.55 -9.82
C PRO A 252 -14.32 13.96 -10.40
N ASN A 253 -14.63 14.02 -11.70
CA ASN A 253 -15.00 15.26 -12.40
C ASN A 253 -16.38 15.78 -11.97
#